data_AF-A0A383D757-F1
#
_entry.id   AF-A0A383D757-F1
#
_cell.length_a   1.000
_cell.length_b   1.000
_cell.length_c   1.000
_cell.angle_alpha   90.00
_cell.angle_beta   90.00
_cell.angle_gamma   90.00
#
_symmetry.space_group_name_H-M   'P 1'
#
loop_
_entity.id
_entity.type
_entity.pdbx_description
1 polymer ?
#
loop_
_entity_poly.entity_id
_entity_poly.type
_entity_poly.pdbx_seq_one_letter_code
_entity_poly.pdbx_strand_id
1 'polypeptide(L)'
;MSKKTYKQFTEEQSEIYEILGFAARKAAGRRMKILAKKSSHKFKMKLKKMKPMPMADGIRLGAKKVLNFIKQKLVGKAKDLKDLGVSQKMRLEKLAKDRAKRMGPAKLKMMAKKFAKGIIKKHKEAQIKSHQKGAEDAVDKVHSDAKKAGVDPKTVAKSKSKHMDKVAKHADKHIEKGSESETDAETGKGKEPEQDLSKKDDEKSDDKKSGFKGFFKKHFGKKDK
;
A
#
# COMPACT_ATOMS: atom_id res chain seq x y z
N MET A 1 -5.63 66.37 -1.25
CA MET A 1 -5.74 65.05 -0.57
C MET A 1 -6.27 65.29 0.84
N SER A 2 -7.47 64.81 1.15
CA SER A 2 -8.09 64.97 2.48
C SER A 2 -7.27 64.20 3.53
N LYS A 3 -6.90 64.87 4.64
CA LYS A 3 -6.14 64.25 5.74
C LYS A 3 -7.11 63.39 6.57
N LYS A 4 -6.93 62.06 6.55
CA LYS A 4 -7.72 61.13 7.37
C LYS A 4 -7.54 61.47 8.85
N THR A 5 -8.62 61.39 9.62
CA THR A 5 -8.58 61.61 11.07
C THR A 5 -7.90 60.43 11.78
N TYR A 6 -7.26 60.69 12.93
CA TYR A 6 -6.52 59.66 13.68
C TYR A 6 -7.37 58.41 13.99
N LYS A 7 -8.68 58.61 14.23
CA LYS A 7 -9.64 57.56 14.50
C LYS A 7 -9.86 56.61 13.32
N GLN A 8 -9.97 57.16 12.11
CA GLN A 8 -10.11 56.37 10.88
C GLN A 8 -8.82 55.60 10.55
N PHE A 9 -7.66 56.16 10.88
CA PHE A 9 -6.39 55.46 10.73
C PHE A 9 -6.27 54.27 11.70
N THR A 10 -6.70 54.43 12.96
CA THR A 10 -6.67 53.34 13.95
C THR A 10 -7.66 52.21 13.63
N GLU A 11 -8.84 52.54 13.12
CA GLU A 11 -9.84 51.55 12.70
C GLU A 11 -9.35 50.75 11.48
N GLU A 12 -8.81 51.41 10.44
CA GLU A 12 -8.20 50.73 9.29
C GLU A 12 -7.02 49.84 9.69
N GLN A 13 -6.17 50.27 10.64
CA GLN A 13 -5.08 49.43 11.16
C GLN A 13 -5.63 48.21 11.91
N SER A 14 -6.65 48.37 12.75
CA SER A 14 -7.27 47.24 13.47
C SER A 14 -7.90 46.21 12.52
N GLU A 15 -8.58 46.65 11.47
CA GLU A 15 -9.13 45.78 10.43
C GLU A 15 -8.02 45.04 9.66
N ILE A 16 -6.92 45.74 9.32
CA ILE A 16 -5.75 45.13 8.68
C ILE A 16 -5.12 44.06 9.59
N TYR A 17 -4.95 44.34 10.89
CA TYR A 17 -4.42 43.38 11.86
C TYR A 17 -5.34 42.16 12.05
N GLU A 18 -6.65 42.34 12.06
CA GLU A 18 -7.62 41.24 12.12
C GLU A 18 -7.58 40.38 10.86
N ILE A 19 -7.56 41.00 9.68
CA ILE A 19 -7.44 40.30 8.38
C ILE A 19 -6.10 39.55 8.30
N LEU A 20 -4.99 40.16 8.74
CA LEU A 20 -3.68 39.50 8.82
C LEU A 20 -3.73 38.32 9.80
N GLY A 21 -4.41 38.47 10.93
CA GLY A 21 -4.65 37.43 11.92
C GLY A 21 -5.52 36.28 11.39
N PHE A 22 -6.52 36.56 10.55
CA PHE A 22 -7.32 35.54 9.86
C PHE A 22 -6.52 34.83 8.76
N ALA A 23 -5.72 35.56 7.99
CA ALA A 23 -4.83 34.98 6.97
C ALA A 23 -3.77 34.08 7.60
N ALA A 24 -3.15 34.51 8.71
CA ALA A 24 -2.19 33.73 9.50
C ALA A 24 -2.85 32.47 10.09
N ARG A 25 -4.05 32.59 10.68
CA ARG A 25 -4.83 31.44 11.19
C ARG A 25 -5.19 30.45 10.08
N LYS A 26 -5.61 30.94 8.90
CA LYS A 26 -5.92 30.11 7.73
C LYS A 26 -4.68 29.39 7.20
N ALA A 27 -3.53 30.07 7.17
CA ALA A 27 -2.25 29.47 6.79
C ALA A 27 -1.78 28.42 7.81
N ALA A 28 -1.89 28.69 9.11
CA ALA A 28 -1.60 27.74 10.18
C ALA A 28 -2.52 26.51 10.10
N GLY A 29 -3.82 26.70 9.90
CA GLY A 29 -4.79 25.61 9.71
C GLY A 29 -4.47 24.74 8.49
N ARG A 30 -4.04 25.36 7.37
CA ARG A 30 -3.56 24.62 6.19
C ARG A 30 -2.30 23.80 6.50
N ARG A 31 -1.33 24.38 7.22
CA ARG A 31 -0.10 23.66 7.66
C ARG A 31 -0.45 22.48 8.56
N MET A 32 -1.34 22.66 9.54
CA MET A 32 -1.83 21.59 10.42
C MET A 32 -2.55 20.49 9.64
N LYS A 33 -3.39 20.84 8.67
CA LYS A 33 -4.06 19.86 7.78
C LYS A 33 -3.05 19.06 6.95
N ILE A 34 -1.99 19.70 6.46
CA ILE A 34 -0.90 19.02 5.73
C ILE A 34 -0.13 18.09 6.67
N LEU A 35 0.19 18.53 7.89
CA LEU A 35 0.88 17.70 8.89
C LEU A 35 0.03 16.49 9.29
N ALA A 36 -1.26 16.67 9.52
CA ALA A 36 -2.20 15.58 9.80
C ALA A 36 -2.31 14.59 8.61
N LYS A 37 -2.31 15.08 7.38
CA LYS A 37 -2.25 14.22 6.19
C LYS A 37 -0.93 13.46 6.10
N LYS A 38 0.20 14.10 6.44
CA LYS A 38 1.52 13.46 6.46
C LYS A 38 1.60 12.39 7.55
N SER A 39 1.09 12.65 8.76
CA SER A 39 1.04 11.65 9.84
C SER A 39 0.13 10.48 9.46
N SER A 40 -1.04 10.76 8.90
CA SER A 40 -1.97 9.73 8.37
C SER A 40 -1.33 8.90 7.25
N HIS A 41 -0.63 9.52 6.30
CA HIS A 41 0.09 8.81 5.24
C HIS A 41 1.23 7.96 5.81
N LYS A 42 2.02 8.49 6.74
CA LYS A 42 3.08 7.74 7.44
C LYS A 42 2.49 6.50 8.13
N PHE A 43 1.36 6.66 8.83
CA PHE A 43 0.64 5.56 9.48
C PHE A 43 0.14 4.53 8.47
N LYS A 44 -0.50 4.97 7.37
CA LYS A 44 -0.95 4.10 6.27
C LYS A 44 0.21 3.31 5.65
N MET A 45 1.37 3.95 5.47
CA MET A 45 2.57 3.28 4.95
C MET A 45 3.16 2.30 5.96
N LYS A 46 3.12 2.61 7.26
CA LYS A 46 3.50 1.67 8.33
C LYS A 46 2.59 0.44 8.30
N LEU A 47 1.27 0.63 8.29
CA LEU A 47 0.30 -0.46 8.13
C LEU A 47 0.54 -1.32 6.90
N LYS A 48 0.83 -0.70 5.74
CA LYS A 48 1.15 -1.45 4.52
C LYS A 48 2.42 -2.30 4.64
N LYS A 49 3.41 -1.87 5.42
CA LYS A 49 4.61 -2.67 5.71
C LYS A 49 4.32 -3.86 6.61
N MET A 50 3.38 -3.71 7.54
CA MET A 50 2.93 -4.78 8.44
C MET A 50 1.98 -5.78 7.77
N LYS A 51 1.45 -5.48 6.58
CA LYS A 51 0.57 -6.38 5.82
C LYS A 51 1.37 -7.18 4.80
N PRO A 52 0.96 -8.43 4.51
CA PRO A 52 1.57 -9.21 3.45
C PRO A 52 1.41 -8.49 2.10
N MET A 53 2.47 -8.49 1.28
CA MET A 53 2.42 -7.89 -0.05
C MET A 53 1.68 -8.82 -1.03
N PRO A 54 0.64 -8.33 -1.74
CA PRO A 54 -0.04 -9.14 -2.74
C PRO A 54 0.86 -9.38 -3.95
N MET A 55 0.69 -10.53 -4.61
CA MET A 55 1.54 -10.94 -5.74
C MET A 55 1.50 -9.94 -6.91
N ALA A 56 0.34 -9.31 -7.16
CA ALA A 56 0.20 -8.30 -8.20
C ALA A 56 1.11 -7.07 -7.97
N ASP A 57 1.18 -6.58 -6.73
CA ASP A 57 2.09 -5.49 -6.37
C ASP A 57 3.56 -5.90 -6.47
N GLY A 58 3.87 -7.13 -6.05
CA GLY A 58 5.19 -7.72 -6.23
C GLY A 58 5.62 -7.76 -7.69
N ILE A 59 4.72 -8.17 -8.60
CA ILE A 59 4.96 -8.22 -10.05
C ILE A 59 5.18 -6.81 -10.62
N ARG A 60 4.40 -5.82 -10.19
CA ARG A 60 4.56 -4.42 -10.60
C ARG A 60 5.92 -3.85 -10.19
N LEU A 61 6.35 -4.13 -8.96
CA LEU A 61 7.69 -3.75 -8.48
C LEU A 61 8.80 -4.54 -9.19
N GLY A 62 8.55 -5.82 -9.46
CA GLY A 62 9.40 -6.70 -10.24
C GLY A 62 9.65 -6.15 -11.65
N ALA A 63 8.61 -5.69 -12.35
CA ALA A 63 8.72 -5.10 -13.68
C ALA A 63 9.62 -3.85 -13.68
N LYS A 64 9.51 -2.98 -12.66
CA LYS A 64 10.42 -1.84 -12.48
C LYS A 64 11.86 -2.27 -12.25
N LYS A 65 12.08 -3.33 -11.46
CA LYS A 65 13.41 -3.91 -11.25
C LYS A 65 13.99 -4.53 -12.52
N VAL A 66 13.17 -5.17 -13.35
CA VAL A 66 13.58 -5.67 -14.67
C VAL A 66 14.06 -4.52 -15.56
N LEU A 67 13.31 -3.42 -15.64
CA LEU A 67 13.73 -2.25 -16.42
C LEU A 67 15.04 -1.67 -15.90
N ASN A 68 15.21 -1.54 -14.58
CA ASN A 68 16.47 -1.09 -14.00
C ASN A 68 17.62 -2.07 -14.26
N PHE A 69 17.35 -3.37 -14.25
CA PHE A 69 18.33 -4.40 -14.60
C PHE A 69 18.78 -4.27 -16.07
N ILE A 70 17.85 -4.05 -17.00
CA ILE A 70 18.17 -3.80 -18.42
C ILE A 70 18.99 -2.52 -18.56
N LYS A 71 18.59 -1.44 -17.89
CA LYS A 71 19.34 -0.17 -17.87
C LYS A 71 20.77 -0.39 -17.36
N GLN A 72 20.95 -1.09 -16.24
CA GLN A 72 22.26 -1.38 -15.68
C GLN A 72 23.11 -2.24 -16.63
N LYS A 73 22.49 -3.22 -17.31
CA LYS A 73 23.19 -4.05 -18.31
C LYS A 73 23.66 -3.26 -19.52
N LEU A 74 22.93 -2.21 -19.92
CA LEU A 74 23.32 -1.32 -21.02
C LEU A 74 24.42 -0.32 -20.62
N VAL A 75 24.41 0.14 -19.37
CA VAL A 75 25.44 1.06 -18.83
C VAL A 75 26.76 0.33 -18.51
N GLY A 76 26.66 -0.96 -18.15
CA GLY A 76 27.77 -1.76 -17.64
C GLY A 76 27.80 -1.85 -16.12
N LYS A 77 28.60 -2.76 -15.56
CA LYS A 77 28.73 -2.92 -14.10
C LYS A 77 29.53 -1.80 -13.42
N ALA A 78 30.43 -1.16 -14.16
CA ALA A 78 31.38 -0.17 -13.62
C ALA A 78 30.78 1.23 -13.41
N LYS A 79 29.60 1.51 -13.99
CA LYS A 79 28.96 2.82 -13.93
C LYS A 79 27.61 2.71 -13.24
N ASP A 80 27.38 3.58 -12.27
CA ASP A 80 26.13 3.63 -11.53
C ASP A 80 25.08 4.51 -12.24
N LEU A 81 23.83 4.04 -12.25
CA LEU A 81 22.72 4.76 -12.88
C LEU A 81 22.42 6.12 -12.22
N LYS A 82 22.84 6.29 -10.96
CA LYS A 82 22.60 7.51 -10.19
C LYS A 82 23.47 8.66 -10.69
N ASP A 83 24.69 8.35 -11.10
CA ASP A 83 25.73 9.33 -11.42
C ASP A 83 25.69 9.79 -12.88
N LEU A 84 24.83 9.17 -13.69
CA LEU A 84 24.60 9.59 -15.08
C LEU A 84 23.93 10.96 -15.15
N GLY A 85 24.36 11.77 -16.12
CA GLY A 85 23.69 13.02 -16.46
C GLY A 85 22.27 12.80 -16.97
N VAL A 86 21.41 13.82 -16.89
CA VAL A 86 19.99 13.74 -17.30
C VAL A 86 19.86 13.33 -18.78
N SER A 87 20.70 13.87 -19.65
CA SER A 87 20.72 13.53 -21.09
C SER A 87 21.06 12.06 -21.34
N GLN A 88 22.05 11.52 -20.62
CA GLN A 88 22.45 10.11 -20.69
C GLN A 88 21.35 9.20 -20.15
N LYS A 89 20.68 9.58 -19.05
CA LYS A 89 19.54 8.85 -18.49
C LYS A 89 18.41 8.74 -19.52
N MET A 90 18.07 9.82 -20.21
CA MET A 90 17.03 9.82 -21.25
C MET A 90 17.37 8.90 -22.44
N ARG A 91 18.61 8.94 -22.93
CA ARG A 91 19.07 8.04 -23.99
C ARG A 91 19.01 6.58 -23.54
N LEU A 92 19.45 6.31 -22.31
CA LEU A 92 19.41 4.98 -21.74
C LEU A 92 17.98 4.45 -21.58
N GLU A 93 17.02 5.32 -21.21
CA GLU A 93 15.61 4.91 -21.13
C GLU A 93 15.07 4.46 -22.49
N LYS A 94 15.42 5.16 -23.58
CA LYS A 94 15.03 4.77 -24.94
C LYS A 94 15.61 3.40 -25.29
N LEU A 95 16.93 3.24 -25.13
CA LEU A 95 17.63 1.96 -25.40
C LEU A 95 17.09 0.80 -24.55
N ALA A 96 16.78 1.05 -23.28
CA ALA A 96 16.21 0.03 -22.39
C ALA A 96 14.81 -0.39 -22.84
N LYS A 97 13.98 0.55 -23.30
CA LYS A 97 12.65 0.24 -23.88
C LYS A 97 12.79 -0.59 -25.15
N ASP A 98 13.72 -0.25 -26.04
CA ASP A 98 13.94 -0.99 -27.28
C ASP A 98 14.48 -2.40 -27.01
N ARG A 99 15.40 -2.54 -26.06
CA ARG A 99 15.88 -3.86 -25.61
C ARG A 99 14.75 -4.67 -24.97
N ALA A 100 13.89 -4.05 -24.16
CA ALA A 100 12.75 -4.71 -23.55
C ALA A 100 11.75 -5.22 -24.61
N LYS A 101 11.46 -4.41 -25.65
CA LYS A 101 10.63 -4.83 -26.79
C LYS A 101 11.24 -6.05 -27.49
N ARG A 102 12.54 -6.02 -27.79
CA ARG A 102 13.27 -7.15 -28.42
C ARG A 102 13.27 -8.43 -27.58
N MET A 103 13.23 -8.34 -26.25
CA MET A 103 13.15 -9.53 -25.40
C MET A 103 11.78 -10.23 -25.42
N GLY A 104 10.74 -9.52 -25.83
CA GLY A 104 9.37 -10.03 -25.86
C GLY A 104 8.65 -10.04 -24.50
N PRO A 105 7.30 -10.02 -24.52
CA PRO A 105 6.48 -9.88 -23.31
C PRO A 105 6.56 -11.10 -22.38
N ALA A 106 6.70 -12.31 -22.93
CA ALA A 106 6.77 -13.54 -22.13
C ALA A 106 8.03 -13.57 -21.24
N LYS A 107 9.20 -13.26 -21.81
CA LYS A 107 10.47 -13.21 -21.08
C LYS A 107 10.45 -12.13 -20.00
N LEU A 108 9.94 -10.95 -20.32
CA LEU A 108 9.76 -9.86 -19.35
C LEU A 108 8.84 -10.27 -18.19
N LYS A 109 7.72 -10.95 -18.48
CA LYS A 109 6.78 -11.45 -17.46
C LYS A 109 7.43 -12.49 -16.54
N MET A 110 8.23 -13.41 -17.10
CA MET A 110 8.98 -14.39 -16.31
C MET A 110 10.03 -13.72 -15.41
N MET A 111 10.81 -12.78 -15.93
CA MET A 111 11.78 -12.03 -15.13
C MET A 111 11.08 -11.23 -14.02
N ALA A 112 9.97 -10.56 -14.34
CA ALA A 112 9.18 -9.82 -13.36
C ALA A 112 8.68 -10.73 -12.24
N LYS A 113 8.20 -11.94 -12.55
CA LYS A 113 7.83 -12.95 -11.54
C LYS A 113 9.02 -13.39 -10.67
N LYS A 114 10.21 -13.61 -11.25
CA LYS A 114 11.42 -13.96 -10.49
C LYS A 114 11.82 -12.84 -9.53
N PHE A 115 11.86 -11.60 -9.99
CA PHE A 115 12.13 -10.44 -9.12
C PHE A 115 11.03 -10.24 -8.08
N ALA A 116 9.75 -10.45 -8.43
CA ALA A 116 8.63 -10.33 -7.51
C ALA A 116 8.76 -11.30 -6.32
N LYS A 117 9.09 -12.58 -6.58
CA LYS A 117 9.33 -13.56 -5.51
C LYS A 117 10.41 -13.08 -4.53
N GLY A 118 11.53 -12.56 -5.03
CA GLY A 118 12.59 -12.02 -4.19
C GLY A 118 12.17 -10.78 -3.39
N ILE A 119 11.36 -9.90 -3.98
CA ILE A 119 10.82 -8.71 -3.29
C ILE A 119 9.85 -9.11 -2.19
N ILE A 120 8.94 -10.05 -2.47
CA ILE A 120 7.96 -10.54 -1.49
C ILE A 120 8.67 -11.25 -0.34
N LYS A 121 9.70 -12.07 -0.63
CA LYS A 121 10.50 -12.72 0.42
C LYS A 121 11.13 -11.69 1.37
N LYS A 122 11.81 -10.67 0.83
CA LYS A 122 12.39 -9.59 1.63
C LYS A 122 11.35 -8.78 2.39
N HIS A 123 10.16 -8.59 1.82
CA HIS A 123 9.05 -7.91 2.49
C HIS A 123 8.54 -8.72 3.68
N LYS A 124 8.37 -10.05 3.52
CA LYS A 124 8.01 -10.96 4.62
C LYS A 124 9.05 -10.96 5.73
N GLU A 125 10.34 -11.01 5.38
CA GLU A 125 11.44 -10.91 6.37
C GLU A 125 11.39 -9.59 7.15
N ALA A 126 11.15 -8.46 6.46
CA ALA A 126 11.00 -7.16 7.10
C ALA A 126 9.74 -7.09 7.99
N GLN A 127 8.65 -7.73 7.57
CA GLN A 127 7.42 -7.83 8.33
C GLN A 127 7.66 -8.58 9.64
N ILE A 128 8.26 -9.78 9.59
CA ILE A 128 8.60 -10.57 10.79
C ILE A 128 9.46 -9.77 11.76
N LYS A 129 10.53 -9.14 11.27
CA LYS A 129 11.40 -8.27 12.09
C LYS A 129 10.65 -7.13 12.76
N SER A 130 9.69 -6.53 12.05
CA SER A 130 8.87 -5.45 12.62
C SER A 130 7.87 -5.93 13.67
N HIS A 131 7.36 -7.15 13.54
CA HIS A 131 6.50 -7.77 14.56
C HIS A 131 7.31 -8.15 15.80
N GLN A 132 8.50 -8.73 15.63
CA GLN A 132 9.42 -9.05 16.74
C GLN A 132 9.79 -7.78 17.51
N LYS A 133 10.24 -6.74 16.82
CA LYS A 133 10.55 -5.45 17.45
C LYS A 133 9.33 -4.85 18.17
N GLY A 134 8.14 -4.95 17.57
CA GLY A 134 6.91 -4.48 18.22
C GLY A 134 6.55 -5.26 19.48
N ALA A 135 6.89 -6.55 19.55
CA ALA A 135 6.72 -7.37 20.74
C ALA A 135 7.74 -7.01 21.83
N GLU A 136 9.01 -6.80 21.46
CA GLU A 136 10.06 -6.31 22.36
C GLU A 136 9.69 -4.94 22.97
N ASP A 137 9.33 -3.97 22.13
CA ASP A 137 8.90 -2.63 22.56
C ASP A 137 7.68 -2.71 23.52
N ALA A 138 6.77 -3.68 23.30
CA ALA A 138 5.61 -3.88 24.16
C ALA A 138 5.98 -4.51 25.52
N VAL A 139 6.90 -5.48 25.52
CA VAL A 139 7.44 -6.07 26.76
C VAL A 139 8.17 -5.02 27.58
N ASP A 140 9.00 -4.20 26.95
CA ASP A 140 9.71 -3.10 27.62
C ASP A 140 8.75 -2.08 28.22
N LYS A 141 7.67 -1.75 27.51
CA LYS A 141 6.62 -0.89 28.05
C LYS A 141 5.96 -1.51 29.28
N VAL A 142 5.56 -2.78 29.23
CA VAL A 142 4.96 -3.50 30.36
C VAL A 142 5.93 -3.56 31.55
N HIS A 143 7.22 -3.82 31.32
CA HIS A 143 8.23 -3.79 32.37
C HIS A 143 8.41 -2.39 32.97
N SER A 144 8.37 -1.34 32.14
CA SER A 144 8.48 0.04 32.61
C SER A 144 7.26 0.47 33.43
N ASP A 145 6.06 0.06 33.01
CA ASP A 145 4.81 0.36 33.71
C ASP A 145 4.73 -0.41 35.03
N ALA A 146 5.17 -1.68 35.06
CA ALA A 146 5.27 -2.48 36.29
C ALA A 146 6.26 -1.89 37.30
N LYS A 147 7.45 -1.46 36.84
CA LYS A 147 8.43 -0.75 37.69
C LYS A 147 7.88 0.55 38.27
N LYS A 148 7.16 1.35 37.46
CA LYS A 148 6.50 2.58 37.93
C LYS A 148 5.39 2.31 38.94
N ALA A 149 4.70 1.18 38.81
CA ALA A 149 3.66 0.74 39.73
C ALA A 149 4.20 0.04 41.01
N GLY A 150 5.52 -0.08 41.16
CA GLY A 150 6.14 -0.76 42.31
C GLY A 150 5.94 -2.28 42.35
N VAL A 151 5.52 -2.89 41.23
CA VAL A 151 5.29 -4.34 41.12
C VAL A 151 6.46 -4.99 40.41
N ASP A 152 7.02 -6.03 41.03
CA ASP A 152 8.18 -6.75 40.49
C ASP A 152 7.82 -7.42 39.15
N PRO A 153 8.47 -7.09 38.01
CA PRO A 153 8.03 -7.50 36.68
C PRO A 153 7.98 -9.03 36.48
N LYS A 154 8.73 -9.79 37.30
CA LYS A 154 8.74 -11.26 37.28
C LYS A 154 7.44 -11.89 37.80
N THR A 155 6.66 -11.21 38.65
CA THR A 155 5.41 -11.76 39.22
C THR A 155 4.20 -11.55 38.30
N VAL A 156 4.19 -10.44 37.52
CA VAL A 156 3.15 -10.12 36.53
C VAL A 156 3.15 -11.08 35.32
N ALA A 157 4.32 -11.63 34.97
CA ALA A 157 4.43 -12.63 33.89
C ALA A 157 3.75 -13.97 34.24
N LYS A 158 3.74 -14.37 35.52
CA LYS A 158 3.13 -15.64 35.98
C LYS A 158 1.61 -15.56 36.13
N SER A 159 1.03 -14.38 36.32
CA SER A 159 -0.43 -14.21 36.45
C SER A 159 -1.14 -14.15 35.09
N LYS A 160 -0.46 -13.73 34.01
CA LYS A 160 -1.01 -13.78 32.64
C LYS A 160 -0.99 -15.18 32.00
N SER A 161 -0.05 -16.06 32.36
CA SER A 161 -0.02 -17.43 31.80
C SER A 161 -1.26 -18.23 32.19
N LYS A 162 -1.73 -18.11 33.44
CA LYS A 162 -2.97 -18.75 33.91
C LYS A 162 -4.25 -18.23 33.22
N HIS A 163 -4.22 -17.01 32.68
CA HIS A 163 -5.36 -16.45 31.95
C HIS A 163 -5.37 -16.87 30.46
N MET A 164 -4.20 -17.19 29.88
CA MET A 164 -4.08 -17.68 28.50
C MET A 164 -4.42 -19.18 28.39
N ASP A 165 -4.13 -19.99 29.42
CA ASP A 165 -4.53 -21.41 29.47
C ASP A 165 -6.06 -21.60 29.48
N LYS A 166 -6.81 -20.66 30.06
CA LYS A 166 -8.28 -20.66 29.99
C LYS A 166 -8.82 -20.29 28.62
N VAL A 167 -8.12 -19.46 27.84
CA VAL A 167 -8.54 -19.07 26.49
C VAL A 167 -8.20 -20.15 25.46
N ALA A 168 -7.06 -20.85 25.62
CA ALA A 168 -6.70 -21.98 24.76
C ALA A 168 -7.74 -23.13 24.84
N LYS A 169 -8.25 -23.45 26.04
CA LYS A 169 -9.30 -24.48 26.21
C LYS A 169 -10.65 -24.13 25.59
N HIS A 170 -10.92 -22.86 25.28
CA HIS A 170 -12.13 -22.44 24.57
C HIS A 170 -11.94 -22.37 23.04
N ALA A 171 -10.70 -22.40 22.54
CA ALA A 171 -10.41 -22.42 21.10
C ALA A 171 -10.51 -23.83 20.50
N ASP A 172 -10.11 -24.88 21.24
CA ASP A 172 -10.14 -26.27 20.74
C ASP A 172 -11.55 -26.84 20.60
N LYS A 173 -12.53 -26.36 21.36
CA LYS A 173 -13.93 -26.81 21.24
C LYS A 173 -14.62 -26.43 19.92
N HIS A 174 -14.02 -25.57 19.11
CA HIS A 174 -14.54 -25.18 17.79
C HIS A 174 -13.82 -25.85 16.61
N ILE A 175 -12.77 -26.63 16.86
CA ILE A 175 -11.99 -27.30 15.80
C ILE A 175 -12.42 -28.77 15.62
N GLU A 176 -12.85 -29.46 16.69
CA GLU A 176 -13.25 -30.88 16.64
C GLU A 176 -14.56 -31.20 15.89
N LYS A 177 -15.31 -30.22 15.36
CA LYS A 177 -16.50 -30.48 14.52
C LYS A 177 -16.28 -30.28 13.02
N GLY A 178 -15.05 -30.05 12.56
CA GLY A 178 -14.75 -29.77 11.16
C GLY A 178 -13.72 -30.68 10.50
N SER A 179 -13.25 -31.73 11.18
CA SER A 179 -12.11 -32.55 10.74
C SER A 179 -12.43 -34.04 10.63
N GLU A 180 -13.59 -34.39 10.07
CA GLU A 180 -13.87 -35.74 9.61
C GLU A 180 -14.48 -35.69 8.21
N SER A 181 -13.63 -35.48 7.20
CA SER A 181 -13.74 -36.20 5.94
C SER A 181 -12.46 -36.07 5.10
N GLU A 182 -11.87 -37.25 4.88
CA GLU A 182 -11.16 -37.65 3.65
C GLU A 182 -9.67 -37.30 3.53
N THR A 183 -8.89 -38.22 4.10
CA THR A 183 -7.59 -38.67 3.60
C THR A 183 -7.72 -39.53 2.32
N ASP A 184 -6.70 -39.42 1.48
CA ASP A 184 -6.20 -40.40 0.49
C ASP A 184 -6.98 -40.71 -0.80
N ALA A 185 -6.42 -40.34 -1.95
CA ALA A 185 -5.75 -41.30 -2.85
C ALA A 185 -5.28 -40.63 -4.18
N GLU A 186 -4.03 -40.89 -4.55
CA GLU A 186 -3.46 -40.67 -5.88
C GLU A 186 -4.11 -41.59 -6.95
N THR A 187 -3.75 -41.34 -8.22
CA THR A 187 -3.88 -42.17 -9.44
C THR A 187 -5.21 -42.20 -10.22
N GLY A 188 -5.19 -41.56 -11.40
CA GLY A 188 -5.35 -42.23 -12.71
C GLY A 188 -6.75 -42.62 -13.25
N LYS A 189 -7.04 -42.10 -14.45
CA LYS A 189 -7.98 -42.57 -15.50
C LYS A 189 -9.50 -42.35 -15.30
N GLY A 190 -10.01 -41.46 -16.17
CA GLY A 190 -11.19 -41.63 -17.04
C GLY A 190 -12.47 -42.23 -16.48
N LYS A 191 -13.53 -41.41 -16.46
CA LYS A 191 -14.86 -41.69 -17.01
C LYS A 191 -15.74 -40.44 -16.85
N GLU A 192 -16.32 -39.98 -17.95
CA GLU A 192 -17.49 -39.09 -17.92
C GLU A 192 -18.64 -39.78 -17.19
N PRO A 193 -19.59 -38.99 -16.67
CA PRO A 193 -20.93 -39.18 -17.19
C PRO A 193 -21.60 -37.87 -17.59
N GLU A 194 -22.20 -37.94 -18.78
CA GLU A 194 -23.27 -37.11 -19.28
C GLU A 194 -24.36 -36.89 -18.21
N GLN A 195 -24.79 -35.64 -18.02
CA GLN A 195 -26.19 -35.36 -17.79
C GLN A 195 -26.60 -34.18 -18.67
N ASP A 196 -27.32 -34.57 -19.71
CA ASP A 196 -28.03 -33.77 -20.68
C ASP A 196 -29.34 -33.27 -20.05
N LEU A 197 -29.56 -31.96 -20.00
CA LEU A 197 -30.89 -31.37 -19.92
C LEU A 197 -30.94 -30.15 -20.83
N SER A 198 -31.40 -30.43 -22.03
CA SER A 198 -31.80 -29.49 -23.07
C SER A 198 -33.16 -28.85 -22.77
N LYS A 199 -33.25 -27.53 -23.08
CA LYS A 199 -34.34 -26.71 -23.65
C LYS A 199 -34.22 -25.25 -23.11
N LYS A 200 -33.71 -24.27 -23.88
CA LYS A 200 -34.41 -23.43 -24.91
C LYS A 200 -35.61 -22.67 -24.32
N ASP A 201 -35.79 -21.34 -24.41
CA ASP A 201 -35.35 -20.29 -25.35
C ASP A 201 -35.38 -18.87 -24.70
N ASP A 202 -34.62 -17.95 -25.33
CA ASP A 202 -34.77 -16.48 -25.48
C ASP A 202 -35.09 -15.52 -24.30
N GLU A 203 -34.15 -14.59 -24.01
CA GLU A 203 -34.40 -13.14 -24.12
C GLU A 203 -33.12 -12.28 -23.93
N LYS A 204 -32.93 -11.31 -24.84
CA LYS A 204 -31.94 -10.22 -24.79
C LYS A 204 -32.30 -9.21 -23.69
N SER A 205 -31.31 -8.72 -22.94
CA SER A 205 -31.20 -7.27 -22.68
C SER A 205 -29.82 -6.87 -22.16
N ASP A 206 -29.13 -6.11 -23.01
CA ASP A 206 -28.05 -5.21 -22.65
C ASP A 206 -28.53 -4.16 -21.64
N ASP A 207 -27.71 -3.82 -20.64
CA ASP A 207 -27.44 -2.44 -20.19
C ASP A 207 -27.06 -2.34 -18.71
N LYS A 208 -25.75 -2.40 -18.39
CA LYS A 208 -25.17 -1.70 -17.23
C LYS A 208 -23.72 -1.24 -17.47
N LYS A 209 -23.45 -0.44 -18.52
CA LYS A 209 -22.19 0.32 -18.66
C LYS A 209 -22.35 1.67 -19.41
N SER A 210 -23.26 2.55 -18.99
CA SER A 210 -23.46 3.87 -19.63
C SER A 210 -23.09 5.10 -18.77
N GLY A 211 -22.62 4.94 -17.53
CA GLY A 211 -22.43 6.09 -16.62
C GLY A 211 -21.20 6.98 -16.87
N PHE A 212 -20.08 6.43 -17.34
CA PHE A 212 -18.80 7.18 -17.37
C PHE A 212 -18.46 7.78 -18.74
N LYS A 213 -18.99 7.20 -19.83
CA LYS A 213 -18.67 7.62 -21.21
C LYS A 213 -19.47 8.87 -21.64
N GLY A 214 -20.65 9.08 -21.09
CA GLY A 214 -21.49 10.26 -21.35
C GLY A 214 -20.99 11.55 -20.67
N PHE A 215 -20.41 11.43 -19.46
CA PHE A 215 -19.95 12.58 -18.69
C PHE A 215 -18.79 13.33 -19.35
N PHE A 216 -17.85 12.60 -19.96
CA PHE A 216 -16.67 13.21 -20.62
C PHE A 216 -17.02 13.89 -21.95
N LYS A 217 -17.99 13.36 -22.70
CA LYS A 217 -18.46 13.96 -23.97
C LYS A 217 -19.28 15.23 -23.73
N LYS A 218 -20.02 15.32 -22.61
CA LYS A 218 -20.83 16.48 -22.24
C LYS A 218 -20.01 17.68 -21.76
N HIS A 219 -18.85 17.44 -21.14
CA HIS A 219 -18.04 18.52 -20.54
C HIS A 219 -16.77 18.91 -21.32
N PHE A 220 -16.27 18.05 -22.22
CA PHE A 220 -14.97 18.28 -22.88
C PHE A 220 -14.97 18.00 -24.40
N GLY A 221 -16.15 17.84 -25.03
CA GLY A 221 -16.27 17.65 -26.47
C GLY A 221 -16.18 18.97 -27.26
N LYS A 222 -15.05 19.15 -27.96
CA LYS A 222 -14.76 20.04 -29.12
C LYS A 222 -15.69 21.22 -29.39
N LYS A 223 -15.14 22.43 -29.26
CA LYS A 223 -15.52 23.60 -30.07
C LYS A 223 -15.04 23.37 -31.50
N ASP A 224 -15.97 23.07 -32.41
CA ASP A 224 -15.75 23.21 -33.84
C ASP A 224 -16.62 24.39 -34.32
N LYS A 225 -15.99 25.58 -34.44
CA LYS A 225 -16.20 26.66 -35.41
C LYS A 225 -15.37 27.87 -34.99
#